data_AF-A0A1I0H848-F1
#
_entry.id   AF-A0A1I0H848-F1
#
_cell.length_a   1.000
_cell.length_b   1.000
_cell.length_c   1.000
_cell.angle_alpha   90.00
_cell.angle_beta   90.00
_cell.angle_gamma   90.00
#
_symmetry.space_group_name_H-M   'P 1'
#
loop_
_entity.id
_entity.type
_entity.pdbx_description
1 polymer ?
#
loop_
_entity_poly.entity_id
_entity_poly.type
_entity_poly.pdbx_seq_one_letter_code
_entity_poly.pdbx_strand_id
1 'polypeptide(L)'
;MSYAVVKGTSYVLVHTPDMILHNGTTQTTEKQANPNSEYLKKLPEHLRNYQEVVSYPPNQAYIGTITPEDLRTYEMPWYNKQVQGADRYGKFGEIMPQDEFIGLMKIVDAFDLVK
;
A
#
# COMPACT_ATOMS: atom_id res chain seq x y z
N MET A 1 18.94 -37.29 4.59
CA MET A 1 18.90 -35.83 4.83
C MET A 1 17.77 -35.25 3.98
N SER A 2 16.79 -34.59 4.59
CA SER A 2 15.80 -33.79 3.86
C SER A 2 16.24 -32.33 3.91
N TYR A 3 16.53 -31.76 2.74
CA TYR A 3 16.82 -30.33 2.64
C TYR A 3 15.50 -29.54 2.60
N ALA A 4 15.48 -28.37 3.22
CA ALA A 4 14.38 -27.44 3.05
C ALA A 4 14.30 -27.02 1.57
N VAL A 5 13.09 -27.04 1.01
CA VAL A 5 12.83 -26.59 -0.37
C VAL A 5 11.76 -25.51 -0.35
N VAL A 6 11.97 -24.45 -1.12
CA VAL A 6 10.97 -23.39 -1.30
C VAL A 6 9.85 -23.93 -2.19
N LYS A 7 8.64 -24.03 -1.64
CA LYS A 7 7.46 -24.51 -2.39
C LYS A 7 6.68 -23.40 -3.10
N GLY A 8 6.92 -22.14 -2.73
CA GLY A 8 6.20 -21.01 -3.29
C GLY A 8 6.75 -19.68 -2.81
N THR A 9 6.45 -18.64 -3.58
CA THR A 9 6.80 -17.25 -3.31
C THR A 9 5.62 -16.38 -3.73
N SER A 10 5.39 -15.29 -3.01
CA SER A 10 4.36 -14.30 -3.32
C SER A 10 4.88 -12.91 -2.99
N TYR A 11 4.39 -11.91 -3.70
CA TYR A 11 4.60 -10.50 -3.41
C TYR A 11 3.46 -9.95 -2.56
N VAL A 12 3.76 -8.91 -1.78
CA VAL A 12 2.75 -8.18 -1.02
C VAL A 12 3.06 -6.68 -1.09
N LEU A 13 2.07 -5.90 -1.50
CA LEU A 13 2.03 -4.45 -1.29
C LEU A 13 0.99 -4.16 -0.22
N VAL A 14 1.34 -3.35 0.76
CA VAL A 14 0.41 -2.98 1.83
C VAL A 14 0.05 -1.51 1.71
N HIS A 15 -1.24 -1.20 1.67
CA HIS A 15 -1.72 0.17 1.72
C HIS A 15 -1.84 0.63 3.17
N THR A 16 -0.89 1.44 3.64
CA THR A 16 -0.80 1.93 5.03
C THR A 16 -0.89 3.46 5.12
N PRO A 17 -2.04 4.08 4.80
CA PRO A 17 -2.19 5.54 4.78
C PRO A 17 -1.88 6.21 6.14
N ASP A 18 -2.15 5.54 7.26
CA ASP A 18 -1.93 6.11 8.59
C ASP A 18 -0.45 6.27 8.92
N MET A 19 0.43 5.43 8.35
CA MET A 19 1.87 5.59 8.54
C MET A 19 2.36 6.95 8.03
N ILE A 20 1.73 7.52 7.00
CA ILE A 20 2.07 8.86 6.51
C ILE A 20 1.76 9.90 7.59
N LEU A 21 0.62 9.75 8.28
CA LEU A 21 0.17 10.66 9.33
C LEU A 21 0.98 10.54 10.62
N HIS A 22 1.38 9.32 10.99
CA HIS A 22 1.95 9.02 12.30
C HIS A 22 3.47 8.86 12.29
N ASN A 23 4.07 8.56 11.14
CA ASN A 23 5.50 8.25 11.02
C ASN A 23 6.23 9.11 9.99
N GLY A 24 5.54 9.95 9.22
CA GLY A 24 6.16 10.91 8.32
C GLY A 24 6.83 12.06 9.09
N THR A 25 8.09 12.36 8.80
CA THR A 25 8.87 13.40 9.51
C THR A 25 8.21 14.78 9.44
N THR A 26 7.64 15.15 8.29
CA THR A 26 6.94 16.43 8.10
C THR A 26 5.68 16.47 8.96
N GLN A 27 4.85 15.43 8.89
CA GLN A 27 3.58 15.34 9.62
C GLN A 27 3.80 15.31 11.13
N THR A 28 4.81 14.58 11.59
CA THR A 28 5.15 14.46 13.02
C THR A 28 5.71 15.76 13.58
N THR A 29 6.64 16.40 12.86
CA THR A 29 7.16 17.73 13.24
C THR A 29 6.05 18.78 13.28
N GLU A 30 5.20 18.82 12.26
CA GLU A 30 4.12 19.80 12.18
C GLU A 30 3.04 19.55 13.25
N LYS A 31 2.71 18.29 13.57
CA LYS A 31 1.80 17.96 14.68
C LYS A 31 2.34 18.44 16.03
N GLN A 32 3.66 18.39 16.24
CA GLN A 32 4.30 18.85 17.48
C GLN A 32 4.34 20.38 17.56
N ALA A 33 4.66 21.05 16.45
CA ALA A 33 4.77 22.51 16.42
C ALA A 33 3.40 23.21 16.34
N ASN A 34 2.50 22.73 15.47
CA ASN A 34 1.24 23.37 15.09
C ASN A 34 0.13 22.33 14.88
N PRO A 35 -0.44 21.73 15.94
CA PRO A 35 -1.39 20.61 15.84
C PRO A 35 -2.67 20.95 15.04
N ASN A 36 -3.03 22.23 14.92
CA ASN A 36 -4.23 22.70 14.23
C ASN A 36 -3.92 23.34 12.86
N SER A 37 -2.75 23.09 12.27
CA SER A 37 -2.38 23.74 11.02
C SER A 37 -3.27 23.32 9.84
N GLU A 38 -3.47 24.26 8.92
CA GLU A 38 -4.26 24.02 7.70
C GLU A 38 -3.68 22.89 6.84
N TYR A 39 -2.35 22.71 6.88
CA TYR A 39 -1.68 21.59 6.24
C TYR A 39 -2.20 20.24 6.76
N LEU A 40 -2.22 20.05 8.09
CA LEU A 40 -2.67 18.80 8.71
C LEU A 40 -4.15 18.52 8.46
N LYS A 41 -4.98 19.58 8.40
CA LYS A 41 -6.42 19.45 8.10
C LYS A 41 -6.67 18.99 6.67
N LYS A 42 -5.89 19.49 5.69
CA LYS A 42 -6.04 19.15 4.27
C LYS A 42 -5.35 17.86 3.87
N LEU A 43 -4.36 17.40 4.63
CA LEU A 43 -3.56 16.22 4.29
C LEU A 43 -4.40 14.96 3.96
N PRO A 44 -5.46 14.60 4.71
CA PRO A 44 -6.29 13.44 4.38
C PRO A 44 -6.91 13.50 2.98
N GLU A 45 -7.22 14.70 2.47
CA GLU A 45 -7.79 14.92 1.13
C GLU A 45 -6.79 14.62 0.00
N HIS A 46 -5.50 14.51 0.34
CA HIS A 46 -4.42 14.23 -0.60
C HIS A 46 -3.89 12.79 -0.51
N LEU A 47 -4.47 11.96 0.37
CA LEU A 47 -4.15 10.54 0.43
C LEU A 47 -5.02 9.76 -0.57
N ARG A 48 -4.42 8.78 -1.22
CA ARG A 48 -5.19 7.86 -2.08
C ARG A 48 -6.07 6.97 -1.23
N ASN A 49 -7.28 6.70 -1.69
CA ASN A 49 -8.08 5.63 -1.13
C ASN A 49 -7.58 4.26 -1.61
N TYR A 50 -8.03 3.19 -0.95
CA TYR A 50 -7.56 1.84 -1.25
C TYR A 50 -7.84 1.42 -2.71
N GLN A 51 -9.00 1.78 -3.25
CA GLN A 51 -9.41 1.43 -4.61
C GLN A 51 -8.55 2.14 -5.67
N GLU A 52 -8.14 3.37 -5.42
CA GLU A 52 -7.16 4.10 -6.25
C GLU A 52 -5.80 3.41 -6.22
N VAL A 53 -5.38 2.88 -5.07
CA VAL A 53 -4.12 2.12 -4.94
C VAL A 53 -4.20 0.78 -5.65
N VAL A 54 -5.33 0.07 -5.55
CA VAL A 54 -5.56 -1.19 -6.26
C VAL A 54 -5.53 -0.95 -7.76
N SER A 55 -6.24 0.05 -8.27
CA SER A 55 -6.33 0.31 -9.71
C SER A 55 -5.09 1.00 -10.31
N TYR A 56 -4.11 1.38 -9.50
CA TYR A 56 -2.90 2.06 -9.97
C TYR A 56 -2.06 1.14 -10.89
N PRO A 57 -1.79 1.53 -12.17
CA PRO A 57 -1.15 0.62 -13.12
C PRO A 57 0.17 0.02 -12.67
N PRO A 58 1.11 0.77 -12.03
CA PRO A 58 2.34 0.17 -11.51
C PRO A 58 2.13 -0.89 -10.44
N ASN A 59 1.11 -0.74 -9.58
CA ASN A 59 0.80 -1.74 -8.57
C ASN A 59 0.22 -3.01 -9.22
N GLN A 60 -0.62 -2.85 -10.24
CA GLN A 60 -1.16 -3.95 -11.03
C GLN A 60 -0.07 -4.68 -11.84
N ALA A 61 0.94 -3.96 -12.33
CA ALA A 61 2.11 -4.56 -12.95
C ALA A 61 2.94 -5.36 -11.93
N TYR A 62 3.09 -4.83 -10.71
CA TYR A 62 3.82 -5.49 -9.62
C TYR A 62 3.19 -6.82 -9.21
N ILE A 63 1.87 -6.89 -9.06
CA ILE A 63 1.17 -8.15 -8.72
C ILE A 63 0.90 -9.04 -9.95
N GLY A 64 1.24 -8.58 -11.16
CA GLY A 64 1.17 -9.39 -12.38
C GLY A 64 -0.20 -9.48 -13.05
N THR A 65 -1.08 -8.50 -12.82
CA THR A 65 -2.34 -8.36 -13.56
C THR A 65 -2.09 -7.82 -14.97
N ILE A 66 -1.16 -6.88 -15.09
CA ILE A 66 -0.64 -6.39 -16.37
C ILE A 66 0.87 -6.63 -16.44
N THR A 67 1.44 -6.56 -17.64
CA THR A 67 2.89 -6.66 -17.81
C THR A 67 3.58 -5.30 -17.66
N PRO A 68 4.88 -5.25 -17.33
CA PRO A 68 5.64 -4.00 -17.36
C PRO A 68 5.63 -3.31 -18.74
N GLU A 69 5.59 -4.09 -19.83
CA GLU A 69 5.44 -3.56 -21.18
C GLU A 69 4.11 -2.83 -21.38
N ASP A 70 3.01 -3.31 -20.79
CA ASP A 70 1.70 -2.65 -20.87
C ASP A 70 1.73 -1.23 -20.26
N LEU A 71 2.58 -0.97 -19.27
CA LEU A 71 2.75 0.37 -18.69
C LEU A 71 3.20 1.41 -19.71
N ARG A 72 3.90 1.00 -20.78
CA ARG A 72 4.35 1.90 -21.86
C ARG A 72 3.18 2.43 -22.68
N THR A 73 2.02 1.76 -22.64
CA THR A 73 0.79 2.21 -23.31
C THR A 73 0.06 3.31 -22.53
N TYR A 74 0.37 3.47 -21.25
CA TYR A 74 -0.16 4.54 -20.42
C TYR A 74 0.69 5.80 -20.58
N GLU A 75 0.05 6.90 -20.98
CA GLU A 75 0.66 8.22 -20.98
C GLU A 75 1.11 8.60 -19.56
N MET A 76 2.36 9.05 -19.44
CA MET A 76 2.88 9.59 -18.19
C MET A 76 2.39 11.03 -17.96
N PRO A 77 2.13 11.43 -16.71
CA PRO A 77 2.32 10.66 -15.48
C PRO A 77 1.16 9.73 -15.15
N TRP A 78 1.43 8.63 -14.44
CA TRP A 78 0.44 7.58 -14.17
C TRP A 78 -0.52 7.86 -13.01
N TYR A 79 -0.33 8.93 -12.23
CA TYR A 79 -1.05 9.14 -10.96
C TYR A 79 -2.57 9.26 -11.14
N ASN A 80 -3.04 9.62 -12.33
CA ASN A 80 -4.45 9.78 -12.70
C ASN A 80 -4.95 8.67 -13.64
N LYS A 81 -4.18 7.60 -13.81
CA LYS A 81 -4.53 6.47 -14.68
C LYS A 81 -4.98 5.30 -13.81
N GLN A 82 -5.89 4.49 -14.34
CA GLN A 82 -6.47 3.33 -13.65
C GLN A 82 -6.56 2.15 -14.61
N VAL A 83 -6.28 0.94 -14.10
CA VAL A 83 -6.52 -0.32 -14.80
C VAL A 83 -7.99 -0.71 -14.61
N GLN A 84 -8.71 -0.92 -15.70
CA GLN A 84 -10.11 -1.38 -15.63
C GLN A 84 -10.19 -2.83 -15.15
N GLY A 85 -11.13 -3.11 -14.24
CA GLY A 85 -11.29 -4.45 -13.67
C GLY A 85 -10.14 -4.88 -12.76
N ALA A 86 -9.36 -3.94 -12.23
CA ALA A 86 -8.28 -4.22 -11.29
C ALA A 86 -8.79 -4.99 -10.06
N ASP A 87 -8.06 -6.03 -9.70
CA ASP A 87 -8.29 -6.82 -8.49
C ASP A 87 -7.11 -6.61 -7.52
N ARG A 88 -7.36 -6.83 -6.22
CA ARG A 88 -6.30 -6.79 -5.22
C ARG A 88 -5.36 -8.00 -5.33
N TYR A 89 -5.80 -9.09 -5.95
CA TYR A 89 -5.02 -10.29 -6.19
C TYR A 89 -4.55 -10.35 -7.65
N GLY A 90 -3.29 -10.70 -7.83
CA GLY A 90 -2.68 -10.94 -9.13
C GLY A 90 -1.87 -12.23 -9.15
N LYS A 91 -1.34 -12.57 -10.32
CA LYS A 91 -0.54 -13.80 -10.52
C LYS A 91 0.62 -13.94 -9.52
N PHE A 92 1.22 -12.83 -9.12
CA PHE A 92 2.42 -12.82 -8.28
C PHE A 92 2.16 -12.48 -6.81
N GLY A 93 0.97 -12.02 -6.44
CA GLY A 93 0.72 -11.61 -5.07
C GLY A 93 -0.51 -10.73 -4.88
N GLU A 94 -0.49 -9.89 -3.85
CA GLU A 94 -1.64 -9.06 -3.49
C GLU A 94 -1.31 -7.62 -3.08
N ILE A 95 -2.35 -6.79 -3.10
CA ILE A 95 -2.39 -5.45 -2.50
C ILE A 95 -3.32 -5.51 -1.27
N MET A 96 -2.73 -5.58 -0.08
CA MET A 96 -3.43 -5.73 1.19
C MET A 96 -3.89 -4.36 1.76
N PRO A 97 -5.13 -4.24 2.27
CA PRO A 97 -5.59 -3.05 2.96
C PRO A 97 -5.01 -2.95 4.38
N GLN A 98 -4.97 -1.75 4.95
CA GLN A 98 -4.30 -1.48 6.23
C GLN A 98 -4.89 -2.27 7.41
N ASP A 99 -6.21 -2.40 7.44
CA ASP A 99 -6.96 -3.08 8.50
C ASP A 99 -6.61 -4.57 8.58
N GLU A 100 -6.57 -5.26 7.44
CA GLU A 100 -6.11 -6.64 7.36
C GLU A 100 -4.65 -6.79 7.77
N PHE A 101 -3.78 -5.85 7.36
CA PHE A 101 -2.38 -5.86 7.76
C PHE A 101 -2.21 -5.71 9.28
N ILE A 102 -2.94 -4.78 9.89
CA ILE A 102 -2.93 -4.60 11.36
C ILE A 102 -3.49 -5.85 12.06
N GLY A 103 -4.55 -6.45 11.52
CA GLY A 103 -5.09 -7.71 12.02
C GLY A 103 -4.07 -8.85 11.98
N LEU A 104 -3.36 -9.01 10.85
CA LEU A 104 -2.29 -9.99 10.71
C LEU A 104 -1.17 -9.74 11.72
N MET A 105 -0.73 -8.49 11.87
CA MET A 105 0.28 -8.13 12.87
C MET A 105 -0.18 -8.51 14.28
N LYS A 106 -1.43 -8.22 14.65
CA LYS A 106 -1.99 -8.58 15.96
C LYS A 106 -2.00 -10.10 16.20
N ILE A 107 -2.33 -10.89 15.17
CA ILE A 107 -2.36 -12.35 15.28
C ILE A 107 -0.97 -12.93 15.58
N VAL A 108 0.08 -12.35 15.00
CA VAL A 108 1.47 -12.84 15.16
C VAL A 108 2.24 -12.12 16.27
N ASP A 109 1.57 -11.24 17.02
CA ASP A 109 2.17 -10.40 18.05
C ASP A 109 2.40 -11.17 19.35
N ALA A 110 3.53 -11.86 19.43
CA ALA A 110 3.94 -12.61 20.62
C ALA A 110 4.23 -11.72 21.85
N PHE A 111 4.32 -10.39 21.67
CA PHE A 111 4.72 -9.44 22.72
C PHE A 111 3.60 -8.47 23.12
N ASP A 112 2.40 -8.61 22.54
CA ASP A 112 1.21 -7.78 22.83
C ASP A 112 1.46 -6.25 22.69
N LEU A 113 2.20 -5.87 21.64
CA LEU A 113 2.51 -4.50 21.27
C LEU A 113 1.38 -3.80 20.48
N VAL A 114 0.62 -4.54 19.69
CA VAL A 114 -0.53 -4.03 18.93
C VAL A 114 -1.75 -4.08 19.84
N LYS A 115 -2.38 -2.94 20.15
CA LYS A 115 -3.49 -2.84 21.13
C LYS A 115 -4.83 -2.57 20.47
#